data_AF-A0A529NEU8-F1
#
_entry.id   AF-A0A529NEU8-F1
#
_cell.length_a   1.000
_cell.length_b   1.000
_cell.length_c   1.000
_cell.angle_alpha   90.00
_cell.angle_beta   90.00
_cell.angle_gamma   90.00
#
_symmetry.space_group_name_H-M   'P 1'
#
loop_
_entity.id
_entity.type
_entity.pdbx_description
1 polymer ?
#
loop_
_entity_poly.entity_id
_entity_poly.type
_entity_poly.pdbx_seq_one_letter_code
_entity_poly.pdbx_strand_id
1 'polypeptide(L)'
;FAIVGTTGVGKSTAVSLLLRKSIEARPDLRILILDPHNEFAASLPEYCVRVDSKTLDLPFWMFRLEEFAEVLFRGRETEPEEVDVLRDLIPAAKNLYRNPGSGTYLRRGSDALTADTPVPYRIADLIKQIDERMGMLESKNDRPTLKSLKTRIESAASDPRYRFMFN
;
A
#
# COMPACT_ATOMS: atom_id res chain seq x y z
N PHE A 1 3.88 -9.02 -26.25
CA PHE A 1 3.21 -8.81 -27.55
C PHE A 1 2.26 -7.63 -27.40
N ALA A 2 1.83 -7.02 -28.50
CA ALA A 2 0.84 -5.94 -28.50
C ALA A 2 -0.32 -6.32 -29.42
N ILE A 3 -1.55 -6.02 -28.99
CA ILE A 3 -2.75 -6.17 -29.81
C ILE A 3 -3.28 -4.77 -30.06
N VAL A 4 -3.25 -4.34 -31.33
CA VAL A 4 -3.57 -2.97 -31.74
C VAL A 4 -4.69 -2.98 -32.77
N GLY A 5 -5.49 -1.92 -32.78
CA GLY A 5 -6.62 -1.78 -33.70
C GLY A 5 -7.60 -0.70 -33.23
N THR A 6 -8.43 -0.21 -34.15
CA THR A 6 -9.43 0.84 -33.85
C THR A 6 -10.51 0.35 -32.88
N THR A 7 -11.32 1.25 -32.35
CA THR A 7 -12.44 0.87 -31.46
C THR A 7 -13.42 -0.02 -32.21
N GLY A 8 -13.92 -1.08 -31.56
CA GLY A 8 -14.91 -1.99 -32.16
C GLY A 8 -14.35 -3.14 -33.01
N VAL A 9 -13.05 -3.19 -33.31
CA VAL A 9 -12.47 -4.26 -34.16
C VAL A 9 -12.29 -5.62 -33.47
N GLY A 10 -12.78 -5.77 -32.23
CA GLY A 10 -12.74 -7.05 -31.51
C GLY A 10 -11.43 -7.34 -30.76
N LYS A 11 -10.68 -6.31 -30.32
CA LYS A 11 -9.45 -6.49 -29.52
C LYS A 11 -9.70 -7.32 -28.25
N SER A 12 -10.73 -6.95 -27.48
CA SER A 12 -11.08 -7.62 -26.21
C SER A 12 -11.47 -9.08 -26.46
N THR A 13 -12.18 -9.36 -27.56
CA THR A 13 -12.52 -10.71 -28.01
C THR A 13 -11.27 -11.52 -28.38
N ALA A 14 -10.35 -10.94 -29.16
CA ALA A 14 -9.11 -11.59 -29.55
C ALA A 14 -8.23 -11.92 -28.33
N VAL A 15 -8.08 -10.97 -27.40
CA VAL A 15 -7.39 -11.19 -26.12
C VAL A 15 -8.05 -12.34 -25.36
N SER A 16 -9.37 -12.35 -25.20
CA SER A 16 -10.09 -13.40 -24.47
C SER A 16 -9.86 -14.80 -25.06
N LEU A 17 -9.87 -14.93 -26.39
CA LEU A 17 -9.59 -16.19 -27.07
C LEU A 17 -8.15 -16.66 -26.87
N LEU A 18 -7.19 -15.74 -26.99
CA LEU A 18 -5.78 -16.02 -26.74
C LEU A 18 -5.55 -16.48 -25.30
N LEU A 19 -6.18 -15.83 -24.33
CA LEU A 19 -6.09 -16.21 -22.93
C LEU A 19 -6.66 -17.62 -22.70
N ARG A 20 -7.85 -17.93 -23.23
CA ARG A 20 -8.42 -19.28 -23.14
C ARG A 20 -7.49 -20.36 -23.68
N LYS A 21 -6.93 -20.14 -24.88
CA LYS A 21 -5.99 -21.09 -25.49
C LYS A 21 -4.65 -21.19 -24.75
N SER A 22 -4.19 -20.08 -24.18
CA SER A 22 -2.97 -20.06 -23.37
C SER A 22 -3.13 -20.85 -22.07
N ILE A 23 -4.28 -20.71 -21.40
CA ILE A 23 -4.61 -21.46 -20.18
C ILE A 23 -4.80 -22.94 -20.49
N GLU A 24 -5.46 -23.29 -21.60
CA GLU A 24 -5.60 -24.68 -22.06
C GLU A 24 -4.23 -25.33 -22.31
N ALA A 25 -3.30 -24.60 -22.94
CA ALA A 25 -1.95 -25.09 -23.21
C ALA A 25 -1.06 -25.15 -21.95
N ARG A 26 -1.25 -24.24 -21.00
CA ARG A 26 -0.52 -24.18 -19.72
C ARG A 26 -1.48 -23.88 -18.56
N PRO A 27 -2.00 -24.91 -17.89
CA PRO A 27 -2.96 -24.74 -16.79
C PRO A 27 -2.41 -24.01 -15.56
N ASP A 28 -1.09 -23.93 -15.39
CA ASP A 28 -0.39 -23.25 -14.31
C ASP A 28 -0.08 -21.77 -14.61
N LEU A 29 -0.50 -21.27 -15.78
CA LEU A 29 -0.28 -19.90 -16.21
C LEU A 29 -1.04 -18.90 -15.32
N ARG A 30 -0.31 -17.96 -14.71
CA ARG A 30 -0.89 -16.88 -13.91
C ARG A 30 -0.95 -15.59 -14.71
N ILE A 31 -2.14 -15.00 -14.79
CA ILE A 31 -2.41 -13.80 -15.59
C ILE A 31 -3.05 -12.76 -14.68
N LEU A 32 -2.49 -11.56 -14.66
CA LEU A 32 -3.10 -10.38 -14.05
C LEU A 32 -3.64 -9.48 -15.17
N ILE A 33 -4.93 -9.17 -15.12
CA ILE A 33 -5.57 -8.25 -16.07
C ILE A 33 -5.95 -6.98 -15.31
N LEU A 34 -5.42 -5.84 -15.75
CA LEU A 34 -5.91 -4.54 -15.35
C LEU A 34 -7.06 -4.19 -16.29
N ASP A 35 -8.29 -4.31 -15.80
CA ASP A 35 -9.52 -4.22 -16.60
C ASP A 35 -10.35 -2.97 -16.25
N PRO A 36 -9.92 -1.75 -16.66
CA PRO A 36 -10.59 -0.50 -16.29
C PRO A 36 -12.00 -0.38 -16.87
N HIS A 37 -12.31 -1.11 -17.94
CA HIS A 37 -13.61 -1.09 -18.62
C HIS A 37 -14.48 -2.30 -18.29
N ASN A 38 -13.98 -3.24 -17.49
CA ASN A 38 -14.68 -4.45 -17.06
C ASN A 38 -15.16 -5.31 -18.26
N GLU A 39 -14.27 -5.53 -19.22
CA GLU A 39 -14.55 -6.25 -20.47
C GLU A 39 -14.22 -7.75 -20.41
N PHE A 40 -13.32 -8.17 -19.52
CA PHE A 40 -12.73 -9.52 -19.57
C PHE A 40 -13.33 -10.52 -18.57
N ALA A 41 -13.75 -10.07 -17.39
CA ALA A 41 -14.24 -10.99 -16.35
C ALA A 41 -15.41 -11.85 -16.84
N ALA A 42 -16.34 -11.25 -17.61
CA ALA A 42 -17.50 -11.94 -18.16
C ALA A 42 -17.14 -12.99 -19.24
N SER A 43 -15.99 -12.85 -19.91
CA SER A 43 -15.56 -13.78 -20.96
C SER A 43 -14.73 -14.96 -20.42
N LEU A 44 -14.33 -14.92 -19.15
CA LEU A 44 -13.48 -15.91 -18.48
C LEU A 44 -14.02 -16.37 -17.10
N PRO A 45 -15.33 -16.60 -16.91
CA PRO A 45 -15.92 -16.79 -15.58
C PRO A 45 -15.36 -18.02 -14.82
N GLU A 46 -14.93 -19.04 -15.55
CA GLU A 46 -14.39 -20.29 -14.98
C GLU A 46 -12.90 -20.21 -14.63
N TYR A 47 -12.20 -19.21 -15.18
CA TYR A 47 -10.74 -19.08 -15.08
C TYR A 47 -10.28 -17.87 -14.28
N CYS A 48 -11.20 -16.95 -13.94
CA CYS A 48 -10.84 -15.69 -13.31
C CYS A 48 -11.45 -15.54 -11.92
N VAL A 49 -10.67 -14.94 -11.02
CA VAL A 49 -11.18 -14.35 -9.79
C VAL A 49 -11.20 -12.84 -10.01
N ARG A 50 -12.39 -12.24 -9.96
CA ARG A 50 -12.53 -10.79 -10.06
C ARG A 50 -12.16 -10.17 -8.72
N VAL A 51 -11.23 -9.21 -8.75
CA VAL A 51 -10.89 -8.37 -7.61
C VAL A 51 -11.26 -6.93 -7.97
N ASP A 52 -12.20 -6.34 -7.24
CA ASP A 52 -12.58 -4.92 -7.36
C ASP A 52 -12.17 -4.12 -6.12
N SER A 53 -12.48 -2.82 -6.08
CA SER A 53 -12.11 -1.93 -4.98
C SER A 53 -12.74 -2.28 -3.62
N LYS A 54 -13.75 -3.15 -3.57
CA LYS A 54 -14.37 -3.63 -2.34
C LYS A 54 -13.74 -4.93 -1.85
N THR A 55 -13.25 -5.76 -2.76
CA THR A 55 -12.63 -7.06 -2.44
C THR A 55 -11.11 -7.02 -2.42
N LEU A 56 -10.51 -6.02 -3.03
CA LEU A 56 -9.06 -5.80 -2.98
C LEU A 56 -8.68 -5.49 -1.54
N ASP A 57 -7.72 -6.25 -1.03
CA ASP A 57 -7.05 -5.98 0.22
C ASP A 57 -5.56 -5.91 -0.09
N LEU A 58 -5.01 -4.70 -0.03
CA LEU A 58 -3.60 -4.43 -0.27
C LEU A 58 -3.10 -3.57 0.89
N PRO A 59 -2.73 -4.21 2.02
CA PRO A 59 -2.43 -3.49 3.23
C PRO A 59 -1.25 -2.52 3.07
N PHE A 60 -1.38 -1.32 3.63
CA PHE A 60 -0.37 -0.26 3.53
C PHE A 60 1.04 -0.69 3.99
N TRP A 61 1.15 -1.67 4.89
CA TRP A 61 2.44 -2.15 5.42
C TRP A 61 3.24 -3.00 4.42
N MET A 62 2.62 -3.40 3.29
CA MET A 62 3.33 -4.02 2.17
C MET A 62 4.11 -3.01 1.33
N PHE A 63 3.85 -1.71 1.48
CA PHE A 63 4.44 -0.67 0.66
C PHE A 63 5.82 -0.31 1.18
N ARG A 64 6.71 0.02 0.24
CA ARG A 64 7.97 0.71 0.56
C ARG A 64 7.69 2.12 1.07
N LEU A 65 8.66 2.72 1.73
CA LEU A 65 8.54 4.08 2.27
C LEU A 65 8.13 5.09 1.18
N GLU A 66 8.75 5.01 0.00
CA GLU A 66 8.47 5.88 -1.14
C GLU A 66 7.03 5.72 -1.65
N GLU A 67 6.56 4.47 -1.78
CA GLU A 67 5.20 4.14 -2.23
C GLU A 67 4.15 4.59 -1.22
N PHE A 68 4.41 4.38 0.07
CA PHE A 68 3.53 4.86 1.14
C PHE A 68 3.49 6.39 1.20
N ALA A 69 4.63 7.06 1.04
CA ALA A 69 4.69 8.51 0.92
C ALA A 69 3.87 8.99 -0.29
N GLU A 70 4.01 8.39 -1.46
CA GLU A 70 3.23 8.77 -2.65
C GLU A 70 1.71 8.73 -2.40
N VAL A 71 1.23 7.71 -1.66
CA VAL A 71 -0.17 7.63 -1.24
C VAL A 71 -0.56 8.78 -0.29
N LEU A 72 0.26 9.04 0.74
CA LEU A 72 0.00 10.12 1.70
C LEU A 72 -0.01 11.50 1.03
N PHE A 73 0.89 11.73 0.07
CA PHE A 73 1.02 12.99 -0.66
C PHE A 73 0.09 13.09 -1.88
N ARG A 74 -0.63 12.01 -2.22
CA ARG A 74 -1.61 11.94 -3.31
C ARG A 74 -1.01 12.40 -4.65
N GLY A 75 0.23 12.00 -4.93
CA GLY A 75 0.98 12.37 -6.14
C GLY A 75 1.54 13.79 -6.15
N ARG A 76 1.46 14.54 -5.04
CA ARG A 76 2.19 15.82 -4.88
C ARG A 76 3.63 15.55 -4.48
N GLU A 77 4.47 16.59 -4.62
CA GLU A 77 5.84 16.55 -4.13
C GLU A 77 5.87 16.22 -2.63
N THR A 78 6.74 15.27 -2.27
CA THR A 78 6.90 14.82 -0.89
C THR A 78 7.80 15.77 -0.12
N GLU A 79 7.42 16.14 1.09
CA GLU A 79 8.26 16.93 1.98
C GLU A 79 9.36 16.03 2.59
N PRO A 80 10.65 16.30 2.36
CA PRO A 80 11.75 15.43 2.82
C PRO A 80 11.74 15.20 4.33
N GLU A 81 11.43 16.25 5.11
CA GLU A 81 11.35 16.15 6.57
C GLU A 81 10.24 15.20 7.03
N GLU A 82 9.07 15.22 6.38
CA GLU A 82 7.97 14.30 6.69
C GLU A 82 8.37 12.85 6.34
N VAL A 83 9.07 12.65 5.23
CA VAL A 83 9.57 11.33 4.80
C VAL A 83 10.65 10.79 5.76
N ASP A 84 11.55 11.64 6.23
CA ASP A 84 12.58 11.26 7.21
C ASP A 84 11.94 10.87 8.55
N VAL A 85 10.91 11.60 9.00
CA VAL A 85 10.13 11.22 10.18
C VAL A 85 9.47 9.85 9.99
N LEU A 86 8.88 9.57 8.83
CA LEU A 86 8.32 8.24 8.54
C LEU A 86 9.40 7.15 8.55
N ARG A 87 10.57 7.43 7.99
CA ARG A 87 11.71 6.50 7.98
C ARG A 87 12.11 6.07 9.39
N ASP A 88 12.08 7.01 10.34
CA ASP A 88 12.41 6.75 11.74
C ASP A 88 11.29 6.01 12.49
N LEU A 89 10.03 6.42 12.30
CA LEU A 89 8.91 5.98 13.14
C LEU A 89 8.24 4.68 12.67
N ILE A 90 8.29 4.35 11.38
CA ILE A 90 7.72 3.09 10.86
C ILE A 90 8.37 1.86 11.50
N PRO A 91 9.71 1.75 11.61
CA PRO A 91 10.35 0.65 12.34
C PRO A 91 9.87 0.49 13.78
N ALA A 92 9.66 1.61 14.49
CA ALA A 92 9.16 1.61 15.86
C ALA A 92 7.73 1.06 15.93
N ALA A 93 6.84 1.50 15.02
CA ALA A 93 5.47 1.00 14.92
C ALA A 93 5.43 -0.52 14.60
N LYS A 94 6.30 -1.00 13.69
CA LYS A 94 6.44 -2.43 13.39
C LYS A 94 6.90 -3.25 14.59
N ASN A 95 7.84 -2.72 15.36
CA ASN A 95 8.31 -3.41 16.55
C ASN A 95 7.24 -3.48 17.65
N LEU A 96 6.45 -2.41 17.83
CA LEU A 96 5.31 -2.42 18.76
C LEU A 96 4.27 -3.48 18.39
N TYR A 97 3.97 -3.60 17.10
CA TYR A 97 3.05 -4.63 16.61
C TYR A 97 3.58 -6.05 16.86
N ARG A 98 4.88 -6.30 16.60
CA ARG A 98 5.51 -7.60 16.85
C ARG A 98 5.62 -7.95 18.33
N ASN A 99 5.87 -6.95 19.18
CA ASN A 99 6.12 -7.12 20.60
C ASN A 99 5.22 -6.19 21.45
N PRO A 100 3.91 -6.48 21.59
CA PRO A 100 2.95 -5.59 22.26
C PRO A 100 3.26 -5.32 23.74
N GLY A 101 4.09 -6.15 24.38
CA GLY A 101 4.51 -6.03 25.78
C GLY A 101 5.95 -5.53 25.98
N SER A 102 6.70 -5.29 24.90
CA SER A 102 8.00 -4.64 25.03
C SER A 102 7.75 -3.14 25.19
N GLY A 103 8.09 -2.58 26.36
CA GLY A 103 8.15 -1.12 26.52
C GLY A 103 9.06 -0.48 25.46
N THR A 104 9.03 0.86 25.41
CA THR A 104 9.78 1.74 24.48
C THR A 104 11.30 1.51 24.40
N TYR A 105 11.86 0.57 25.17
CA TYR A 105 13.26 0.19 25.16
C TYR A 105 13.54 -0.92 24.15
N LEU A 106 14.19 -0.51 23.06
CA LEU A 106 14.74 -1.33 21.98
C LEU A 106 15.63 -2.47 22.54
N ARG A 107 15.21 -3.73 22.40
CA ARG A 107 16.15 -4.86 22.37
C ARG A 107 16.83 -4.87 21.00
N ARG A 108 18.05 -4.33 20.96
CA ARG A 108 18.94 -4.25 19.80
C ARG A 108 19.47 -5.65 19.41
N GLY A 109 18.59 -6.55 18.97
CA GLY A 109 18.93 -7.97 18.82
C GLY A 109 18.10 -8.84 17.87
N SER A 110 17.28 -8.28 16.96
CA SER A 110 16.72 -9.05 15.85
C SER A 110 16.75 -8.19 14.60
N ASP A 111 17.11 -8.77 13.44
CA ASP A 111 17.15 -8.17 12.09
C ASP A 111 16.59 -6.74 12.02
N ALA A 112 17.47 -5.78 11.72
CA ALA A 112 17.15 -4.35 11.78
C ALA A 112 15.91 -4.03 10.93
N LEU A 113 14.75 -3.92 11.57
CA LEU A 113 13.50 -3.51 10.96
C LEU A 113 13.71 -2.13 10.33
N THR A 114 13.42 -2.02 9.04
CA THR A 114 13.43 -0.76 8.29
C THR A 114 12.02 -0.35 7.90
N ALA A 115 11.88 0.88 7.40
CA ALA A 115 10.63 1.36 6.83
C ALA A 115 10.13 0.46 5.67
N ASP A 116 11.05 -0.16 4.93
CA ASP A 116 10.75 -1.02 3.78
C ASP A 116 10.57 -2.51 4.12
N THR A 117 10.80 -2.93 5.37
CA THR A 117 10.61 -4.35 5.73
C THR A 117 9.11 -4.70 5.73
N PRO A 118 8.61 -5.67 4.94
CA PRO A 118 7.17 -5.93 4.79
C PRO A 118 6.59 -6.70 5.99
N VAL A 119 6.59 -6.06 7.15
CA VAL A 119 6.07 -6.61 8.41
C VAL A 119 4.81 -5.83 8.79
N PRO A 120 3.72 -6.52 9.18
CA PRO A 120 2.49 -5.85 9.59
C PRO A 120 2.70 -4.88 10.77
N TYR A 121 1.98 -3.76 10.72
CA TYR A 121 1.82 -2.81 11.81
C TYR A 121 0.50 -2.08 11.66
N ARG A 122 0.04 -1.34 12.67
CA ARG A 122 -1.20 -0.55 12.60
C ARG A 122 -0.88 0.93 12.40
N ILE A 123 -1.72 1.62 11.62
CA ILE A 123 -1.66 3.10 11.52
C ILE A 123 -1.83 3.75 12.90
N ALA A 124 -2.64 3.16 13.78
CA ALA A 124 -2.78 3.63 15.15
C ALA A 124 -1.44 3.62 15.93
N ASP A 125 -0.59 2.61 15.71
CA ASP A 125 0.73 2.54 16.34
C ASP A 125 1.66 3.62 15.78
N LEU A 126 1.62 3.87 14.48
CA LEU A 126 2.38 4.96 13.85
C LEU A 126 1.94 6.34 14.35
N ILE A 127 0.62 6.60 14.42
CA ILE A 127 0.09 7.87 14.96
C ILE A 127 0.51 8.04 16.42
N LYS A 128 0.46 6.98 17.23
CA LYS A 128 0.93 7.00 18.62
C LYS A 128 2.41 7.38 18.70
N GLN A 129 3.27 6.84 17.84
CA GLN A 129 4.69 7.22 17.78
C GLN A 129 4.90 8.69 17.41
N ILE A 130 4.07 9.23 16.50
CA ILE A 130 4.10 10.66 16.15
C ILE A 130 3.69 11.52 17.36
N ASP A 131 2.63 11.14 18.08
CA ASP A 131 2.16 11.85 19.28
C ASP A 131 3.22 11.81 20.40
N GLU A 132 3.86 10.67 20.64
CA GLU A 132 4.97 10.54 21.59
C GLU A 132 6.15 11.45 21.21
N ARG A 133 6.55 11.49 19.92
CA ARG A 133 7.63 12.38 19.45
C ARG A 133 7.26 13.86 19.61
N MET A 134 6.00 14.26 19.38
CA MET A 134 5.55 15.65 19.61
C MET A 134 5.54 16.06 21.10
N GLY A 135 5.38 15.11 22.01
CA GLY A 135 5.39 15.32 23.46
C GLY A 135 6.77 15.58 24.05
N MET A 136 7.85 15.20 23.35
CA MET A 136 9.22 15.40 23.80
C MET A 136 9.60 16.90 23.83
N LEU A 137 10.47 17.29 24.76
CA LEU A 137 10.91 18.69 24.90
C LEU A 137 11.84 19.13 23.76
N GLU A 138 12.59 18.19 23.18
CA GLU A 138 13.56 18.43 22.11
C GLU A 138 12.91 18.66 20.73
N SER A 139 11.67 18.24 20.55
CA SER A 139 10.95 18.30 19.26
C SER A 139 10.19 19.60 19.02
N LYS A 140 10.52 20.69 19.73
CA LYS A 140 9.82 21.99 19.57
C LYS A 140 9.85 22.51 18.13
N ASN A 141 10.96 22.30 17.42
CA ASN A 141 11.11 22.74 16.03
C ASN A 141 10.36 21.83 15.05
N ASP A 142 10.25 20.53 15.36
CA ASP A 142 9.64 19.52 14.47
C ASP A 142 8.11 19.45 14.61
N ARG A 143 7.54 20.10 15.63
CA ARG A 143 6.10 20.07 15.92
C ARG A 143 5.19 20.40 14.74
N PRO A 144 5.46 21.44 13.93
CA PRO A 144 4.67 21.74 12.74
C PRO A 144 4.68 20.58 11.73
N THR A 145 5.86 20.03 11.45
CA THR A 145 6.06 18.90 10.52
C THR A 145 5.34 17.65 11.01
N LEU A 146 5.49 17.29 12.29
CA LEU A 146 4.79 16.14 12.90
C LEU A 146 3.27 16.30 12.86
N LYS A 147 2.74 17.51 13.10
CA LYS A 147 1.30 17.78 13.05
C LYS A 147 0.76 17.71 11.63
N SER A 148 1.50 18.23 10.64
CA SER A 148 1.16 18.13 9.22
C SER A 148 1.11 16.67 8.78
N LEU A 149 2.17 15.91 9.08
CA LEU A 149 2.27 14.49 8.76
C LEU A 149 1.13 13.67 9.40
N LYS A 150 0.84 13.88 10.69
CA LYS A 150 -0.27 13.22 11.38
C LYS A 150 -1.61 13.47 10.66
N THR A 151 -1.90 14.73 10.35
CA THR A 151 -3.13 15.13 9.65
C THR A 151 -3.22 14.45 8.27
N ARG A 152 -2.09 14.34 7.57
CA ARG A 152 -2.00 13.68 6.26
C ARG A 152 -2.30 12.18 6.35
N ILE A 153 -1.73 11.49 7.34
CA ILE A 153 -1.98 10.06 7.60
C ILE A 153 -3.46 9.83 7.93
N GLU A 154 -4.03 10.62 8.84
CA GLU A 154 -5.45 10.51 9.22
C GLU A 154 -6.38 10.78 8.03
N SER A 155 -6.03 11.78 7.20
CA SER A 155 -6.75 12.10 5.97
C SER A 155 -6.71 10.97 4.94
N ALA A 156 -5.56 10.30 4.78
CA ALA A 156 -5.45 9.15 3.89
C ALA A 156 -6.22 7.92 4.43
N ALA A 157 -6.08 7.63 5.72
CA ALA A 157 -6.74 6.49 6.38
C ALA A 157 -8.27 6.60 6.40
N SER A 158 -8.81 7.83 6.45
CA SER A 158 -10.25 8.09 6.41
C SER A 158 -10.83 8.23 5.01
N ASP A 159 -10.01 8.28 3.95
CA ASP A 159 -10.47 8.43 2.57
C ASP A 159 -11.08 7.11 2.05
N PRO A 160 -12.37 7.07 1.66
CA PRO A 160 -13.01 5.85 1.18
C PRO A 160 -12.34 5.23 -0.04
N ARG A 161 -11.60 6.02 -0.82
CA ARG A 161 -10.87 5.54 -2.01
C ARG A 161 -9.68 4.65 -1.64
N TYR A 162 -9.12 4.82 -0.44
CA TYR A 162 -8.00 4.03 0.07
C TYR A 162 -8.43 2.96 1.06
N ARG A 163 -9.73 2.67 1.16
CA ARG A 163 -10.25 1.65 2.08
C ARG A 163 -9.58 0.29 1.91
N PHE A 164 -9.24 -0.08 0.69
CA PHE A 164 -8.53 -1.33 0.37
C PHE A 164 -7.12 -1.43 1.00
N MET A 165 -6.55 -0.30 1.48
CA MET A 165 -5.25 -0.26 2.15
C MET A 165 -5.34 -0.25 3.67
N PHE A 166 -6.41 0.34 4.23
CA PHE A 166 -6.54 0.68 5.65
C PHE A 166 -7.67 -0.08 6.38
N ASN A 167 -8.20 -1.15 5.77
CA ASN A 167 -9.22 -2.02 6.37
C ASN A 167 -8.72 -2.73 7.65
#